data_AF-A0ABD2WB26-F1
#
_entry.id   AF-A0ABD2WB26-F1
#
_cell.length_a   1.000
_cell.length_b   1.000
_cell.length_c   1.000
_cell.angle_alpha   90.00
_cell.angle_beta   90.00
_cell.angle_gamma   90.00
#
_symmetry.space_group_name_H-M   'P 1'
#
loop_
_entity.id
_entity.type
_entity.pdbx_description
1 polymer ?
#
loop_
_entity_poly.entity_id
_entity_poly.type
_entity_poly.pdbx_seq_one_letter_code
_entity_poly.pdbx_strand_id
1 'polypeptide(L)'
;MNMVLLYGQCNMNAAAAAREYAFQFGRPGVRLPSRNVILAAVNRGFEDGNLIPVLHRGHGQGVAGRPENDQRGQNDERVLNAVEVDPRTSIRIISREENLSYSFVQKVLKRNHLHAFHYRKVQALRPEDYPLLMRFCEIMLNRITEDDTFLDRVLFTDESSFGRDGTFNVHNHHQYALENPHLIVENKHQTRFTTNKWAGIIGDTIIGPIDFPERLTGGFYRDFLENRLGELLQRNRIENDEVIFQHDGAPAHTANATVRALDQLYPQRWIGVPRRDNVPFISWPARSPDLSPLDFFYWGAIKEKIYNSEIRSVEDLEERITQAGAAITGEMLPLVRQNFVKRLRKCIERQGGHFEQFM
;
A
#
# COMPACT_ATOMS: atom_id res chain seq x y z
N MET A 1 12.41 42.84 -34.30
CA MET A 1 11.58 43.77 -35.07
C MET A 1 12.40 44.69 -35.98
N ASN A 2 13.50 45.29 -35.51
CA ASN A 2 14.31 46.24 -36.30
C ASN A 2 14.93 45.68 -37.60
N MET A 3 15.22 44.37 -37.67
CA MET A 3 15.80 43.73 -38.86
C MET A 3 14.88 43.79 -40.10
N VAL A 4 13.57 43.65 -39.92
CA VAL A 4 12.59 43.61 -41.03
C VAL A 4 12.29 45.02 -41.55
N LEU A 5 12.29 46.01 -40.66
CA LEU A 5 12.17 47.42 -41.04
C LEU A 5 13.39 47.90 -41.85
N LEU A 6 14.60 47.56 -41.39
CA LEU A 6 15.84 47.85 -42.13
C LEU A 6 15.87 47.12 -43.49
N TYR A 7 15.31 45.92 -43.58
CA TYR A 7 15.15 45.23 -44.87
C TYR A 7 14.30 46.02 -45.86
N GLY A 8 13.18 46.58 -45.42
CA GLY A 8 12.35 47.48 -46.24
C GLY A 8 13.09 48.76 -46.65
N GLN A 9 13.77 49.42 -45.70
CA GLN A 9 14.54 50.65 -45.95
C GLN A 9 15.73 50.45 -46.88
N CYS A 10 16.34 49.25 -46.88
CA CYS A 10 17.40 48.87 -47.79
C CYS A 10 16.87 48.30 -49.13
N ASN A 11 15.67 48.70 -49.57
CA ASN A 11 15.05 48.25 -50.82
C ASN A 11 15.06 46.73 -50.99
N MET A 12 14.69 46.00 -49.93
CA MET A 12 14.62 44.53 -49.93
C MET A 12 15.97 43.83 -50.15
N ASN A 13 17.08 44.51 -49.86
CA ASN A 13 18.41 43.91 -49.89
C ASN A 13 18.86 43.45 -48.49
N ALA A 14 18.80 42.14 -48.25
CA ALA A 14 19.12 41.55 -46.93
C ALA A 14 20.59 41.68 -46.53
N ALA A 15 21.52 41.77 -47.50
CA ALA A 15 22.93 41.97 -47.21
C ALA A 15 23.22 43.42 -46.80
N ALA A 16 22.56 44.39 -47.44
CA ALA A 16 22.63 45.79 -47.03
C ALA A 16 21.99 46.01 -45.65
N ALA A 17 20.82 45.41 -45.41
CA ALA A 17 20.14 45.49 -44.12
C ALA A 17 20.97 44.87 -42.97
N ALA A 18 21.70 43.78 -43.21
CA ALA A 18 22.58 43.18 -42.20
C ALA A 18 23.76 44.10 -41.85
N ARG A 19 24.34 44.81 -42.83
CA ARG A 19 25.41 45.79 -42.59
C ARG A 19 24.89 46.99 -41.81
N GLU A 20 23.72 47.51 -42.19
CA GLU A 20 23.10 48.64 -41.52
C GLU A 20 22.70 48.30 -40.08
N TYR A 21 22.19 47.08 -39.85
CA TYR A 21 21.90 46.58 -38.52
C TYR A 21 23.16 46.49 -37.65
N ALA A 22 24.27 46.01 -38.22
CA ALA A 22 25.56 45.96 -37.53
C ALA A 22 26.10 47.36 -37.20
N PHE A 23 25.93 48.32 -38.10
CA PHE A 23 26.33 49.71 -37.89
C PHE A 23 25.53 50.39 -36.78
N GLN A 24 24.20 50.24 -36.79
CA GLN A 24 23.31 50.93 -35.85
C GLN A 24 23.24 50.26 -34.46
N PHE A 25 23.39 48.93 -34.39
CA PHE A 25 23.12 48.16 -33.17
C PHE A 25 24.29 47.25 -32.74
N GLY A 26 25.43 47.30 -33.44
CA GLY A 26 26.60 46.49 -33.13
C GLY A 26 27.27 46.86 -31.81
N ARG A 27 27.46 45.86 -30.95
CA ARG A 27 28.24 45.97 -29.71
C ARG A 27 29.18 44.77 -29.55
N PRO A 28 30.35 44.91 -28.88
CA PRO A 28 31.27 43.80 -28.66
C PRO A 28 30.58 42.62 -27.96
N GLY A 29 30.78 41.41 -28.48
CA GLY A 29 30.25 40.17 -27.89
C GLY A 29 28.80 39.80 -28.28
N VAL A 30 28.07 40.66 -29.02
CA VAL A 30 26.71 40.36 -29.47
C VAL A 30 26.74 39.67 -30.84
N ARG A 31 26.04 38.53 -30.96
CA ARG A 31 25.89 37.82 -32.23
C ARG A 31 24.97 38.60 -33.17
N LEU A 32 25.54 39.13 -34.24
CA LEU A 32 24.80 39.93 -35.22
C LEU A 32 24.03 39.05 -36.21
N PRO A 33 22.84 39.48 -36.66
CA PRO A 33 22.04 38.73 -37.62
C PRO A 33 22.70 38.74 -39.00
N SER A 34 22.80 37.56 -39.62
CA SER A 34 23.26 37.44 -41.00
C SER A 34 22.13 37.73 -41.99
N ARG A 35 22.46 37.96 -43.27
CA ARG A 35 21.44 38.14 -44.33
C ARG A 35 20.41 37.01 -44.36
N ASN A 36 20.81 35.78 -44.06
CA ASN A 36 19.94 34.61 -44.07
C ASN A 36 18.94 34.64 -42.90
N VAL A 37 19.35 35.17 -41.74
CA VAL A 37 18.46 35.35 -40.58
C VAL A 37 17.40 36.40 -40.88
N ILE A 38 17.78 37.49 -41.56
CA ILE A 38 16.85 38.55 -41.98
C ILE A 38 15.84 38.00 -43.00
N LEU A 39 16.30 37.28 -44.04
CA LEU A 39 15.42 36.67 -45.04
C LEU A 39 14.45 35.66 -44.42
N ALA A 40 14.94 34.79 -43.52
CA ALA A 40 14.09 33.83 -42.84
C ALA A 40 13.02 34.50 -41.97
N ALA A 41 13.32 35.66 -41.36
CA ALA A 41 12.33 36.42 -40.60
C ALA A 41 11.29 37.10 -41.50
N VAL A 42 11.71 37.61 -42.66
CA VAL A 42 10.81 38.22 -43.66
C VAL A 42 9.87 37.18 -44.25
N ASN A 43 10.39 36.02 -44.68
CA ASN A 43 9.58 34.96 -45.27
C ASN A 43 8.53 34.43 -44.28
N ARG A 44 8.90 34.19 -43.01
CA ARG A 44 7.93 33.80 -41.97
C ARG A 44 6.87 34.87 -41.71
N GLY A 45 7.22 36.15 -41.84
CA GLY A 45 6.25 37.24 -41.75
C GLY A 45 5.22 37.21 -42.88
N PHE A 46 5.62 36.84 -44.08
CA PHE A 46 4.73 36.70 -45.24
C PHE A 46 3.89 35.42 -45.19
N GLU A 47 4.48 34.29 -44.75
CA GLU A 47 3.84 32.98 -44.75
C GLU A 47 2.90 32.79 -43.54
N ASP A 48 3.37 33.14 -42.34
CA ASP A 48 2.71 32.76 -41.07
C ASP A 48 2.29 33.99 -40.23
N GLY A 49 2.55 35.22 -40.69
CA GLY A 49 2.33 36.45 -39.93
C GLY A 49 3.26 36.64 -38.72
N ASN A 50 4.29 35.80 -38.57
CA ASN A 50 5.16 35.73 -37.40
C ASN A 50 6.62 36.05 -37.74
N LEU A 51 7.26 36.92 -36.94
CA LEU A 51 8.65 37.34 -37.17
C LEU A 51 9.69 36.59 -36.32
N ILE A 52 9.25 35.83 -35.32
CA ILE A 52 10.10 35.11 -34.37
C ILE A 52 10.09 33.62 -34.76
N PRO A 53 11.26 32.95 -34.86
CA PRO A 53 11.29 31.52 -35.07
C PRO A 53 10.69 30.80 -33.86
N VAL A 54 9.70 29.94 -34.09
CA VAL A 54 9.18 29.05 -33.06
C VAL A 54 10.30 28.07 -32.71
N LEU A 55 10.94 28.29 -31.56
CA LEU A 55 11.82 27.30 -30.98
C LEU A 55 10.92 26.13 -30.55
N HIS A 56 10.95 25.02 -31.29
CA HIS A 56 10.27 23.80 -30.88
C HIS A 56 10.94 23.24 -29.61
N ARG A 57 10.55 23.76 -28.45
CA ARG A 57 10.48 23.03 -27.19
C ARG A 57 9.00 22.80 -26.91
N GLY A 58 8.64 21.53 -26.76
CA GLY A 58 7.30 21.02 -26.92
C GLY A 58 6.24 21.66 -26.04
N HIS A 59 5.05 21.80 -26.62
CA HIS A 59 3.84 21.14 -26.13
C HIS A 59 2.80 21.12 -27.25
N GLY A 60 2.30 19.92 -27.57
CA GLY A 60 1.03 19.72 -28.26
C GLY A 60 1.04 19.73 -29.79
N GLN A 61 1.63 18.71 -30.42
CA GLN A 61 1.10 18.00 -31.61
C GLN A 61 2.09 16.88 -31.99
N GLY A 62 1.55 15.72 -32.37
CA GLY A 62 2.25 14.44 -32.44
C GLY A 62 3.54 14.47 -33.25
N VAL A 63 4.63 14.05 -32.61
CA VAL A 63 5.84 13.62 -33.29
C VAL A 63 5.48 12.37 -34.08
N ALA A 64 5.50 12.46 -35.41
CA ALA A 64 5.50 11.27 -36.26
C ALA A 64 6.71 10.41 -35.86
N GLY A 65 6.42 9.22 -35.32
CA GLY A 65 7.43 8.26 -34.92
C GLY A 65 8.28 7.81 -36.11
N ARG A 66 9.48 7.32 -35.82
CA ARG A 66 10.32 6.54 -36.74
C ARG A 66 9.46 5.46 -37.43
N PRO A 67 9.56 5.26 -38.75
CA PRO A 67 8.68 4.34 -39.48
C PRO A 67 8.64 2.96 -38.80
N GLU A 68 7.43 2.41 -38.69
CA GLU A 68 7.21 1.02 -38.28
C GLU A 68 7.94 0.10 -39.26
N ASN A 69 8.93 -0.61 -38.75
CA ASN A 69 9.65 -1.64 -39.46
C ASN A 69 8.85 -2.94 -39.25
N ASP A 70 8.55 -3.74 -40.28
CA ASP A 70 7.80 -5.02 -40.13
C ASP A 70 8.40 -5.91 -39.03
N GLN A 71 9.72 -5.90 -38.92
CA GLN A 71 10.45 -6.62 -37.87
C GLN A 71 10.09 -6.17 -36.45
N ARG A 72 9.75 -4.89 -36.27
CA ARG A 72 9.36 -4.33 -34.98
C ARG A 72 7.96 -4.78 -34.59
N GLY A 73 7.02 -4.81 -35.53
CA GLY A 73 5.67 -5.35 -35.29
C GLY A 73 5.72 -6.83 -34.89
N GLN A 74 6.51 -7.64 -35.61
CA GLN A 74 6.72 -9.05 -35.28
C GLN A 74 7.37 -9.24 -33.90
N ASN A 75 8.34 -8.41 -33.54
CA ASN A 75 8.96 -8.47 -32.21
C ASN A 75 8.01 -8.02 -31.09
N ASP A 76 7.10 -7.09 -31.37
CA ASP A 76 6.07 -6.67 -30.43
C ASP A 76 5.07 -7.82 -30.19
N GLU A 77 4.63 -8.51 -31.25
CA GLU A 77 3.73 -9.68 -31.16
C GLU A 77 4.36 -10.84 -30.38
N ARG A 78 5.66 -11.13 -30.60
CA ARG A 78 6.38 -12.17 -29.85
C ARG A 78 6.39 -11.91 -28.34
N VAL A 79 6.56 -10.64 -27.94
CA VAL A 79 6.50 -10.25 -26.52
C VAL A 79 5.09 -10.41 -25.95
N LEU A 80 4.06 -10.03 -26.71
CA LEU A 80 2.67 -10.14 -26.25
C LEU A 80 2.22 -11.60 -26.14
N ASN A 81 2.56 -12.43 -27.12
CA ASN A 81 2.23 -13.86 -27.11
C ASN A 81 2.92 -14.60 -25.95
N ALA A 82 4.18 -14.26 -25.64
CA ALA A 82 4.87 -14.83 -24.47
C ALA A 82 4.16 -14.52 -23.14
N VAL A 83 3.54 -13.34 -23.01
CA VAL A 83 2.74 -12.98 -21.81
C VAL A 83 1.36 -13.61 -21.83
N GLU A 84 0.76 -13.80 -23.01
CA GLU A 84 -0.54 -14.47 -23.15
C GLU A 84 -0.44 -15.96 -22.79
N VAL A 85 0.65 -16.63 -23.21
CA VAL A 85 0.92 -18.05 -22.90
C VAL A 85 1.25 -18.27 -21.42
N ASP A 86 2.07 -17.40 -20.83
CA ASP A 86 2.37 -17.43 -19.39
C ASP A 86 2.36 -16.01 -18.79
N PRO A 87 1.23 -15.58 -18.20
CA PRO A 87 1.13 -14.29 -17.53
C PRO A 87 2.06 -14.12 -16.31
N ARG A 88 2.74 -15.19 -15.87
CA ARG A 88 3.70 -15.19 -14.75
C ARG A 88 5.14 -15.03 -15.22
N THR A 89 5.40 -15.03 -16.53
CA THR A 89 6.72 -14.84 -17.10
C THR A 89 7.29 -13.47 -16.73
N SER A 90 8.62 -13.33 -16.78
CA SER A 90 9.29 -12.08 -16.45
C SER A 90 9.89 -11.42 -17.69
N ILE A 91 10.06 -10.10 -17.66
CA ILE A 91 10.74 -9.34 -18.73
C ILE A 91 12.12 -9.94 -19.05
N ARG A 92 12.83 -10.48 -18.05
CA ARG A 92 14.12 -11.15 -18.25
C ARG A 92 14.00 -12.50 -18.96
N ILE A 93 12.96 -13.27 -18.67
CA ILE A 93 12.68 -14.55 -19.33
C ILE A 93 12.33 -14.29 -20.79
N ILE A 94 11.35 -13.41 -21.06
CA ILE A 94 10.98 -13.02 -22.44
C ILE A 94 12.19 -12.46 -23.20
N SER A 95 12.98 -11.58 -22.57
CA SER A 95 14.18 -11.01 -23.19
C SER A 95 15.18 -12.09 -23.63
N ARG A 96 15.38 -13.11 -22.80
CA ARG A 96 16.29 -14.22 -23.08
C ARG A 96 15.74 -15.17 -24.16
N GLU A 97 14.46 -15.53 -24.07
CA GLU A 97 13.82 -16.51 -24.94
C GLU A 97 13.54 -15.93 -26.33
N GLU A 98 13.10 -14.68 -26.39
CA GLU A 98 12.82 -14.00 -27.65
C GLU A 98 14.06 -13.32 -28.26
N ASN A 99 15.20 -13.34 -27.56
CA ASN A 99 16.43 -12.66 -27.94
C ASN A 99 16.22 -11.16 -28.19
N LEU A 100 15.47 -10.51 -27.29
CA LEU A 100 15.13 -9.10 -27.34
C LEU A 100 15.76 -8.38 -26.15
N SER A 101 16.12 -7.10 -26.30
CA SER A 101 16.63 -6.34 -25.15
C SER A 101 15.55 -6.18 -24.07
N TYR A 102 15.95 -6.26 -22.80
CA TYR A 102 15.05 -6.01 -21.65
C TYR A 102 14.25 -4.71 -21.82
N SER A 103 14.92 -3.63 -22.25
CA SER A 103 14.29 -2.32 -22.46
C SER A 103 13.24 -2.32 -23.58
N PHE A 104 13.43 -3.15 -24.61
CA PHE A 104 12.46 -3.32 -25.68
C PHE A 104 11.21 -4.03 -25.16
N VAL A 105 11.38 -5.19 -24.52
CA VAL A 105 10.28 -5.97 -23.91
C VAL A 105 9.48 -5.09 -22.93
N GLN A 106 10.18 -4.35 -22.05
CA GLN A 106 9.53 -3.43 -21.11
C GLN A 106 8.71 -2.33 -21.80
N LYS A 107 9.20 -1.77 -22.91
CA LYS A 107 8.46 -0.75 -23.68
C LYS A 107 7.21 -1.32 -24.34
N VAL A 108 7.30 -2.54 -24.89
CA VAL A 108 6.15 -3.22 -25.51
C VAL A 108 5.05 -3.46 -24.48
N LEU A 109 5.38 -4.02 -23.31
CA LEU A 109 4.40 -4.25 -22.24
C LEU A 109 3.76 -2.95 -21.76
N LYS A 110 4.55 -1.90 -21.52
CA LYS A 110 4.03 -0.58 -21.12
C LYS A 110 3.11 0.05 -22.18
N ARG A 111 3.45 -0.04 -23.47
CA ARG A 111 2.63 0.51 -24.55
C ARG A 111 1.29 -0.22 -24.69
N ASN A 112 1.24 -1.50 -24.32
CA ASN A 112 0.04 -2.32 -24.33
C ASN A 112 -0.66 -2.39 -22.97
N HIS A 113 -0.34 -1.49 -22.03
CA HIS A 113 -0.97 -1.41 -20.71
C HIS A 113 -0.85 -2.68 -19.85
N LEU A 114 0.17 -3.51 -20.13
CA LEU A 114 0.48 -4.71 -19.35
C LEU A 114 1.46 -4.34 -18.23
N HIS A 115 0.97 -4.43 -17.00
CA HIS A 115 1.73 -4.11 -15.80
C HIS A 115 2.04 -5.38 -15.00
N ALA A 116 3.24 -5.44 -14.43
CA ALA A 116 3.58 -6.47 -13.47
C ALA A 116 2.86 -6.17 -12.15
N PHE A 117 1.96 -7.06 -11.73
CA PHE A 117 1.30 -6.98 -10.43
C PHE A 117 2.08 -7.82 -9.41
N HIS A 118 2.21 -7.30 -8.19
CA HIS A 118 2.85 -8.04 -7.11
C HIS A 118 1.87 -9.05 -6.52
N TYR A 119 2.30 -10.30 -6.39
CA TYR A 119 1.52 -11.32 -5.71
C TYR A 119 1.36 -10.96 -4.23
N ARG A 120 0.11 -10.83 -3.79
CA ARG A 120 -0.22 -10.78 -2.36
C ARG A 120 -0.16 -12.21 -1.84
N LYS A 121 0.74 -12.51 -0.90
CA LYS A 121 0.63 -13.76 -0.14
C LYS A 121 -0.64 -13.64 0.72
N VAL A 122 -1.43 -14.69 0.77
CA VAL A 122 -2.60 -14.76 1.65
C VAL A 122 -2.54 -16.12 2.33
N GLN A 123 -3.10 -16.25 3.52
CA GLN A 123 -3.15 -17.58 4.15
C GLN A 123 -3.95 -18.52 3.25
N ALA A 124 -3.43 -19.72 3.00
CA ALA A 124 -4.13 -20.69 2.16
C ALA A 124 -5.43 -21.14 2.86
N LEU A 125 -6.57 -20.68 2.34
CA LEU A 125 -7.89 -21.13 2.77
C LEU A 125 -8.14 -22.55 2.26
N ARG A 126 -8.69 -23.40 3.13
CA ARG A 126 -9.17 -24.73 2.77
C ARG A 126 -10.65 -24.67 2.42
N PRO A 127 -11.18 -25.59 1.61
CA PRO A 127 -12.60 -25.63 1.26
C PRO A 127 -13.56 -25.57 2.45
N GLU A 128 -13.14 -26.10 3.61
CA GLU A 128 -13.94 -26.10 4.83
C GLU A 128 -14.02 -24.71 5.51
N ASP A 129 -13.10 -23.79 5.19
CA ASP A 129 -13.05 -22.46 5.80
C ASP A 129 -14.12 -21.52 5.21
N TYR A 130 -14.40 -21.64 3.91
CA TYR A 130 -15.34 -20.78 3.19
C TYR A 130 -16.73 -20.69 3.85
N PRO A 131 -17.43 -21.82 4.17
CA PRO A 131 -18.73 -21.74 4.83
C PRO A 131 -18.64 -21.19 6.26
N LEU A 132 -17.53 -21.42 6.97
CA LEU A 132 -17.33 -20.90 8.34
C LEU A 132 -17.13 -19.38 8.32
N LEU A 133 -16.36 -18.88 7.36
CA LEU A 133 -16.15 -17.45 7.09
C LEU A 133 -17.46 -16.76 6.75
N MET A 134 -18.25 -17.31 5.81
CA MET A 134 -19.56 -16.75 5.45
C MET A 134 -20.49 -16.69 6.66
N ARG A 135 -20.61 -17.80 7.40
CA ARG A 135 -21.47 -17.88 8.58
C ARG A 135 -21.08 -16.85 9.64
N PHE A 136 -19.78 -16.69 9.89
CA PHE A 136 -19.31 -15.64 10.79
C PHE A 136 -19.72 -14.25 10.31
N CYS A 137 -19.49 -13.94 9.03
CA CYS A 137 -19.80 -12.63 8.46
C CYS A 137 -21.31 -12.33 8.51
N GLU A 138 -22.15 -13.31 8.20
CA GLU A 138 -23.61 -13.20 8.28
C GLU A 138 -24.07 -12.94 9.72
N ILE A 139 -23.58 -13.73 10.68
CA ILE A 139 -23.91 -13.55 12.11
C ILE A 139 -23.49 -12.14 12.57
N MET A 140 -22.27 -11.72 12.27
CA MET A 140 -21.78 -10.41 12.67
C MET A 140 -22.62 -9.28 12.06
N LEU A 141 -22.91 -9.34 10.75
CA LEU A 141 -23.75 -8.32 10.10
C LEU A 141 -25.17 -8.27 10.67
N ASN A 142 -25.77 -9.42 10.99
CA ASN A 142 -27.08 -9.45 11.62
C ASN A 142 -27.04 -8.79 13.00
N ARG A 143 -26.05 -9.11 13.85
CA ARG A 143 -25.88 -8.46 15.16
C ARG A 143 -25.72 -6.95 15.06
N ILE A 144 -24.92 -6.49 14.10
CA ILE A 144 -24.71 -5.07 13.82
C ILE A 144 -25.99 -4.37 13.37
N THR A 145 -26.83 -5.08 12.60
CA THR A 145 -28.10 -4.53 12.10
C THR A 145 -29.18 -4.53 13.18
N GLU A 146 -29.15 -5.50 14.10
CA GLU A 146 -30.06 -5.58 15.24
C GLU A 146 -29.75 -4.56 16.33
N ASP A 147 -28.46 -4.24 16.52
CA ASP A 147 -27.95 -3.32 17.53
C ASP A 147 -26.77 -2.52 16.97
N ASP A 148 -27.01 -1.24 16.71
CA ASP A 148 -26.01 -0.30 16.19
C ASP A 148 -24.81 -0.12 17.14
N THR A 149 -24.98 -0.39 18.44
CA THR A 149 -23.91 -0.31 19.46
C THR A 149 -23.15 -1.62 19.65
N PHE A 150 -23.51 -2.68 18.92
CA PHE A 150 -22.92 -4.01 19.09
C PHE A 150 -21.40 -3.99 18.93
N LEU A 151 -20.87 -3.34 17.87
CA LEU A 151 -19.43 -3.29 17.63
C LEU A 151 -18.67 -2.45 18.65
N ASP A 152 -19.32 -1.46 19.27
CA ASP A 152 -18.66 -0.62 20.26
C ASP A 152 -18.36 -1.41 21.54
N ARG A 153 -19.06 -2.53 21.75
CA ARG A 153 -18.87 -3.46 22.87
C ARG A 153 -17.92 -4.61 22.56
N VAL A 154 -17.56 -4.85 21.29
CA VAL A 154 -16.63 -5.92 20.92
C VAL A 154 -15.19 -5.47 21.16
N LEU A 155 -14.49 -6.16 22.06
CA LEU A 155 -13.07 -5.99 22.29
C LEU A 155 -12.30 -6.94 21.37
N PHE A 156 -11.79 -6.42 20.26
CA PHE A 156 -10.87 -7.14 19.38
C PHE A 156 -9.49 -7.18 20.01
N THR A 157 -8.87 -8.36 20.08
CA THR A 157 -7.56 -8.54 20.71
C THR A 157 -6.66 -9.39 19.83
N ASP A 158 -5.36 -9.11 19.90
CA ASP A 158 -4.35 -9.84 19.14
C ASP A 158 -2.95 -9.61 19.71
N GLU A 159 -2.00 -10.46 19.31
CA GLU A 159 -0.58 -10.34 19.60
C GLU A 159 0.27 -10.13 18.34
N SER A 160 1.25 -9.22 18.42
CA SER A 160 2.25 -9.06 17.36
C SER A 160 3.67 -9.11 17.91
N SER A 161 4.52 -9.88 17.22
CA SER A 161 5.96 -9.89 17.44
C SER A 161 6.66 -8.77 16.66
N PHE A 162 7.53 -8.06 17.37
CA PHE A 162 8.45 -7.06 16.83
C PHE A 162 9.87 -7.57 16.98
N GLY A 163 10.67 -7.43 15.95
CA GLY A 163 12.10 -7.77 16.00
C GLY A 163 12.94 -6.74 15.28
N ARG A 164 14.27 -6.80 15.46
CA ARG A 164 15.22 -5.86 14.88
C ARG A 164 15.11 -5.71 13.36
N ASP A 165 15.00 -6.83 12.65
CA ASP A 165 14.97 -6.86 11.18
C ASP A 165 13.58 -6.51 10.60
N GLY A 166 12.60 -6.20 11.46
CA GLY A 166 11.20 -6.21 11.09
C GLY A 166 10.67 -7.63 10.92
N THR A 167 9.50 -7.92 11.50
CA THR A 167 8.68 -8.98 10.92
C THR A 167 8.23 -8.44 9.57
N PHE A 168 8.95 -8.81 8.50
CA PHE A 168 8.72 -8.35 7.13
C PHE A 168 7.27 -8.67 6.71
N ASN A 169 6.37 -7.75 7.00
CA ASN A 169 4.99 -7.86 6.58
C ASN A 169 4.88 -7.24 5.19
N VAL A 170 5.27 -8.03 4.18
CA VAL A 170 5.14 -7.68 2.76
C VAL A 170 3.70 -7.29 2.37
N HIS A 171 2.69 -7.58 3.21
CA HIS A 171 1.31 -7.16 3.02
C HIS A 171 1.08 -5.66 3.26
N ASN A 172 1.88 -5.04 4.15
CA ASN A 172 1.62 -3.69 4.63
C ASN A 172 2.68 -2.67 4.17
N HIS A 173 3.75 -3.11 3.49
CA HIS A 173 4.71 -2.18 2.88
C HIS A 173 4.21 -1.71 1.52
N HIS A 174 3.41 -0.63 1.53
CA HIS A 174 3.06 0.11 0.32
C HIS A 174 3.91 1.38 0.23
N GLN A 175 4.68 1.53 -0.84
CA GLN A 175 5.26 2.81 -1.20
C GLN A 175 4.74 3.23 -2.58
N TYR A 176 3.94 4.29 -2.61
CA TYR A 176 3.51 4.92 -3.84
C TYR A 176 4.58 5.91 -4.28
N ALA A 177 5.26 5.63 -5.39
CA ALA A 177 6.28 6.51 -5.95
C ALA A 177 6.12 6.62 -7.48
N LEU A 178 6.38 7.80 -8.04
CA LEU A 178 6.30 8.06 -9.48
C LEU A 178 7.43 7.35 -10.26
N GLU A 179 8.54 7.03 -9.58
CA GLU A 179 9.66 6.21 -10.08
C GLU A 179 10.13 5.23 -9.00
N ASN A 180 10.73 4.10 -9.41
CA ASN A 180 11.18 3.04 -8.51
C ASN A 180 12.32 3.54 -7.59
N PRO A 181 12.12 3.61 -6.26
CA PRO A 181 13.10 4.18 -5.35
C PRO A 181 14.32 3.30 -5.06
N HIS A 182 14.42 2.10 -5.66
CA HIS A 182 15.50 1.15 -5.41
C HIS A 182 15.71 0.87 -3.91
N LEU A 183 14.60 0.67 -3.17
CA LEU A 183 14.69 0.34 -1.76
C LEU A 183 15.40 -1.01 -1.58
N ILE A 184 16.61 -0.94 -1.04
CA ILE A 184 17.36 -2.07 -0.52
C ILE A 184 17.09 -2.07 0.97
N VAL A 185 16.49 -3.14 1.48
CA VAL A 185 16.42 -3.39 2.92
C VAL A 185 17.41 -4.50 3.23
N GLU A 186 18.46 -4.16 3.96
CA GLU A 186 19.39 -5.14 4.47
C GLU A 186 18.66 -6.05 5.46
N ASN A 187 18.78 -7.35 5.27
CA ASN A 187 18.14 -8.34 6.11
C ASN A 187 19.19 -9.38 6.50
N LYS A 188 19.27 -9.69 7.82
CA LYS A 188 20.23 -10.57 8.53
C LYS A 188 21.32 -9.83 9.32
N HIS A 189 20.95 -9.27 10.48
CA HIS A 189 21.91 -8.96 11.54
C HIS A 189 22.27 -10.19 12.40
N GLN A 190 23.51 -10.28 12.90
CA GLN A 190 24.01 -11.43 13.69
C GLN A 190 23.36 -11.54 15.10
N THR A 191 22.90 -10.43 15.68
CA THR A 191 22.16 -10.40 16.95
C THR A 191 20.68 -10.11 16.70
N ARG A 192 19.83 -11.09 17.06
CA ARG A 192 18.37 -11.01 16.96
C ARG A 192 17.77 -10.84 18.35
N PHE A 193 16.90 -9.86 18.48
CA PHE A 193 16.00 -9.72 19.61
C PHE A 193 14.57 -9.58 19.09
N THR A 194 13.62 -10.13 19.85
CA THR A 194 12.20 -9.97 19.60
C THR A 194 11.46 -9.61 20.88
N THR A 195 10.35 -8.91 20.74
CA THR A 195 9.42 -8.58 21.82
C THR A 195 8.00 -8.85 21.31
N ASN A 196 7.17 -9.46 22.15
CA ASN A 196 5.77 -9.73 21.83
C ASN A 196 4.89 -8.72 22.54
N LYS A 197 3.95 -8.15 21.79
CA LYS A 197 3.00 -7.18 22.31
C LYS A 197 1.59 -7.70 22.15
N TRP A 198 0.76 -7.43 23.15
CA TRP A 198 -0.68 -7.56 23.07
C TRP A 198 -1.32 -6.18 22.95
N ALA A 199 -2.41 -6.08 22.21
CA ALA A 199 -3.25 -4.89 22.21
C ALA A 199 -4.73 -5.26 22.04
N GLY A 200 -5.59 -4.32 22.42
CA GLY A 200 -7.03 -4.43 22.27
C GLY A 200 -7.64 -3.16 21.67
N ILE A 201 -8.70 -3.30 20.88
CA ILE A 201 -9.52 -2.20 20.38
C ILE A 201 -10.97 -2.46 20.80
N ILE A 202 -11.58 -1.49 21.48
CA ILE A 202 -13.00 -1.51 21.86
C ILE A 202 -13.59 -0.12 21.75
N GLY A 203 -14.72 0.01 21.05
CA GLY A 203 -15.31 1.31 20.73
C GLY A 203 -14.27 2.25 20.10
N ASP A 204 -14.06 3.40 20.74
CA ASP A 204 -13.07 4.41 20.34
C ASP A 204 -11.80 4.39 21.21
N THR A 205 -11.54 3.28 21.90
CA THR A 205 -10.40 3.12 22.82
C THR A 205 -9.45 2.02 22.34
N ILE A 206 -8.16 2.32 22.42
CA ILE A 206 -7.06 1.36 22.20
C ILE A 206 -6.44 1.05 23.56
N ILE A 207 -6.29 -0.24 23.86
CA ILE A 207 -5.63 -0.75 25.05
C ILE A 207 -4.28 -1.33 24.63
N GLY A 208 -3.20 -0.81 25.22
CA GLY A 208 -1.84 -1.24 24.91
C GLY A 208 -1.14 -0.33 23.89
N PRO A 209 -0.04 -0.80 23.27
CA PRO A 209 0.51 -2.16 23.34
C PRO A 209 1.10 -2.48 24.72
N ILE A 210 0.95 -3.73 25.20
CA ILE A 210 1.53 -4.22 26.47
C ILE A 210 2.42 -5.44 26.27
N ASP A 211 3.38 -5.64 27.17
CA ASP A 211 4.31 -6.77 27.12
C ASP A 211 3.65 -8.12 27.35
N PHE A 212 3.88 -9.00 26.39
CA PHE A 212 3.57 -10.42 26.46
C PHE A 212 4.86 -11.26 26.33
N PRO A 213 4.88 -12.48 26.89
CA PRO A 213 6.04 -13.35 26.78
C PRO A 213 6.26 -13.78 25.32
N GLU A 214 7.53 -14.01 24.95
CA GLU A 214 7.90 -14.51 23.62
C GLU A 214 7.17 -15.82 23.27
N ARG A 215 6.98 -16.68 24.28
CA ARG A 215 6.19 -17.91 24.17
C ARG A 215 4.92 -17.80 24.99
N LEU A 216 3.82 -17.51 24.32
CA LEU A 216 2.50 -17.47 24.95
C LEU A 216 2.04 -18.89 25.32
N THR A 217 1.73 -19.09 26.60
CA THR A 217 1.18 -20.35 27.12
C THR A 217 -0.27 -20.13 27.55
N GLY A 218 -1.09 -21.19 27.50
CA GLY A 218 -2.48 -21.10 27.99
C GLY A 218 -2.56 -20.72 29.48
N GLY A 219 -1.57 -21.12 30.28
CA GLY A 219 -1.50 -20.74 31.70
C GLY A 219 -1.28 -19.24 31.91
N PHE A 220 -0.33 -18.65 31.19
CA PHE A 220 -0.11 -17.21 31.21
C PHE A 220 -1.33 -16.44 30.67
N TYR A 221 -1.89 -16.90 29.55
CA TYR A 221 -3.03 -16.22 28.94
C TYR A 221 -4.28 -16.28 29.85
N ARG A 222 -4.52 -17.40 30.53
CA ARG A 222 -5.58 -17.50 31.56
C ARG A 222 -5.35 -16.50 32.70
N ASP A 223 -4.14 -16.47 33.27
CA ASP A 223 -3.80 -15.52 34.34
C ASP A 223 -4.01 -14.06 33.91
N PHE A 224 -3.63 -13.74 32.67
CA PHE A 224 -3.90 -12.43 32.08
C PHE A 224 -5.41 -12.11 32.05
N LEU A 225 -6.25 -13.04 31.58
CA LEU A 225 -7.71 -12.84 31.54
C LEU A 225 -8.31 -12.66 32.93
N GLU A 226 -7.92 -13.50 33.88
CA GLU A 226 -8.49 -13.53 35.24
C GLU A 226 -8.03 -12.34 36.09
N ASN A 227 -6.76 -11.96 35.99
CA ASN A 227 -6.11 -11.10 36.98
C ASN A 227 -5.64 -9.74 36.43
N ARG A 228 -5.50 -9.58 35.10
CA ARG A 228 -4.90 -8.36 34.52
C ARG A 228 -5.84 -7.61 33.59
N LEU A 229 -6.63 -8.32 32.79
CA LEU A 229 -7.50 -7.71 31.80
C LEU A 229 -8.55 -6.80 32.46
N GLY A 230 -9.17 -7.22 33.55
CA GLY A 230 -10.15 -6.40 34.29
C GLY A 230 -9.57 -5.05 34.74
N GLU A 231 -8.34 -5.03 35.26
CA GLU A 231 -7.66 -3.78 35.62
C GLU A 231 -7.38 -2.88 34.41
N LEU A 232 -7.03 -3.47 33.26
CA LEU A 232 -6.79 -2.72 32.03
C LEU A 232 -8.08 -2.08 31.52
N LEU A 233 -9.20 -2.79 31.55
CA LEU A 233 -10.51 -2.25 31.20
C LEU A 233 -10.89 -1.10 32.12
N GLN A 234 -10.76 -1.29 33.43
CA GLN A 234 -11.07 -0.26 34.42
C GLN A 234 -10.21 1.00 34.26
N ARG A 235 -8.88 0.85 34.05
CA ARG A 235 -7.96 1.98 33.82
C ARG A 235 -8.35 2.79 32.58
N ASN A 236 -8.95 2.14 31.59
CA ASN A 236 -9.41 2.77 30.35
C ASN A 236 -10.90 3.16 30.40
N ARG A 237 -11.54 3.10 31.58
CA ARG A 237 -12.96 3.46 31.81
C ARG A 237 -13.93 2.63 30.96
N ILE A 238 -13.63 1.34 30.80
CA ILE A 238 -14.47 0.38 30.09
C ILE A 238 -15.14 -0.53 31.12
N GLU A 239 -16.47 -0.60 31.07
CA GLU A 239 -17.27 -1.47 31.93
C GLU A 239 -17.23 -2.92 31.44
N ASN A 240 -16.65 -3.81 32.25
CA ASN A 240 -16.39 -5.21 31.85
C ASN A 240 -17.66 -6.03 31.58
N ASP A 241 -18.78 -5.68 32.22
CA ASP A 241 -20.04 -6.42 32.12
C ASP A 241 -20.67 -6.34 30.72
N GLU A 242 -20.32 -5.32 29.93
CA GLU A 242 -20.83 -5.14 28.57
C GLU A 242 -19.88 -5.65 27.49
N VAL A 243 -18.62 -5.93 27.84
CA VAL A 243 -17.58 -6.32 26.89
C VAL A 243 -17.91 -7.66 26.24
N ILE A 244 -17.81 -7.70 24.91
CA ILE A 244 -17.79 -8.94 24.14
C ILE A 244 -16.34 -9.22 23.76
N PHE A 245 -15.70 -10.17 24.43
CA PHE A 245 -14.27 -10.45 24.27
C PHE A 245 -13.99 -11.27 23.00
N GLN A 246 -13.15 -10.78 22.09
CA GLN A 246 -12.74 -11.51 20.90
C GLN A 246 -11.24 -11.87 20.94
N HIS A 247 -10.93 -13.12 20.60
CA HIS A 247 -9.57 -13.60 20.33
C HIS A 247 -9.53 -14.62 19.18
N ASP A 248 -8.32 -14.92 18.71
CA ASP A 248 -8.10 -15.83 17.58
C ASP A 248 -7.97 -17.32 18.02
N GLY A 249 -7.56 -18.17 17.08
CA GLY A 249 -7.39 -19.61 17.28
C GLY A 249 -6.04 -20.09 17.82
N ALA A 250 -5.19 -19.22 18.36
CA ALA A 250 -3.86 -19.62 18.81
C ALA A 250 -3.90 -20.76 19.85
N PRO A 251 -2.85 -21.60 19.94
CA PRO A 251 -2.83 -22.72 20.89
C PRO A 251 -3.06 -22.33 22.36
N ALA A 252 -2.56 -21.16 22.78
CA ALA A 252 -2.79 -20.64 24.12
C ALA A 252 -4.26 -20.25 24.35
N HIS A 253 -4.89 -19.64 23.34
CA HIS A 253 -6.27 -19.16 23.38
C HIS A 253 -7.27 -20.30 23.45
N THR A 254 -6.95 -21.40 22.78
CA THR A 254 -7.83 -22.55 22.68
C THR A 254 -7.58 -23.58 23.80
N ALA A 255 -6.65 -23.33 24.73
CA ALA A 255 -6.37 -24.24 25.84
C ALA A 255 -7.60 -24.40 26.74
N ASN A 256 -7.87 -25.62 27.23
CA ASN A 256 -9.08 -25.91 28.01
C ASN A 256 -9.24 -24.99 29.24
N ALA A 257 -8.14 -24.66 29.92
CA ALA A 257 -8.18 -23.78 31.08
C ALA A 257 -8.56 -22.34 30.70
N THR A 258 -8.05 -21.84 29.57
CA THR A 258 -8.38 -20.52 29.03
C THR A 258 -9.85 -20.44 28.63
N VAL A 259 -10.32 -21.43 27.88
CA VAL A 259 -11.69 -21.50 27.38
C VAL A 259 -12.69 -21.56 28.54
N ARG A 260 -12.39 -22.31 29.62
CA ARG A 260 -13.22 -22.31 30.84
C ARG A 260 -13.24 -20.97 31.56
N ALA A 261 -12.10 -20.27 31.63
CA ALA A 261 -12.06 -18.94 32.22
C ALA A 261 -12.91 -17.95 31.42
N LEU A 262 -12.90 -18.03 30.08
CA LEU A 262 -13.75 -17.20 29.23
C LEU A 262 -15.25 -17.45 29.46
N ASP A 263 -15.69 -18.69 29.63
CA ASP A 263 -17.09 -18.97 29.96
C ASP A 263 -17.52 -18.39 31.30
N GLN A 264 -16.60 -18.33 32.27
CA GLN A 264 -16.86 -17.79 33.60
C GLN A 264 -16.86 -16.26 33.61
N LEU A 265 -15.89 -15.64 32.93
CA LEU A 265 -15.69 -14.18 32.91
C LEU A 265 -16.62 -13.48 31.92
N TYR A 266 -16.89 -14.11 30.77
CA TYR A 266 -17.65 -13.55 29.65
C TYR A 266 -18.78 -14.50 29.20
N PRO A 267 -19.70 -14.91 30.09
CA PRO A 267 -20.76 -15.85 29.75
C PRO A 267 -21.63 -15.27 28.62
N GLN A 268 -21.74 -16.01 27.50
CA GLN A 268 -22.44 -15.56 26.28
C GLN A 268 -21.93 -14.21 25.73
N ARG A 269 -20.67 -13.86 26.00
CA ARG A 269 -20.04 -12.60 25.57
C ARG A 269 -18.59 -12.79 25.12
N TRP A 270 -18.27 -13.92 24.50
CA TRP A 270 -16.95 -14.10 23.91
C TRP A 270 -16.99 -14.73 22.51
N ILE A 271 -16.08 -14.30 21.66
CA ILE A 271 -15.93 -14.68 20.26
C ILE A 271 -14.58 -15.39 20.12
N GLY A 272 -14.58 -16.63 19.65
CA GLY A 272 -13.37 -17.42 19.51
C GLY A 272 -13.58 -18.71 18.73
N VAL A 273 -12.56 -19.54 18.63
CA VAL A 273 -12.66 -20.79 17.86
C VAL A 273 -13.47 -21.84 18.64
N PRO A 274 -14.53 -22.43 18.05
CA PRO A 274 -15.34 -23.44 18.73
C PRO A 274 -14.54 -24.71 19.04
N ARG A 275 -14.82 -25.32 20.20
CA ARG A 275 -14.27 -26.61 20.65
C ARG A 275 -15.39 -27.64 20.76
N ARG A 276 -15.04 -28.92 20.86
CA ARG A 276 -16.03 -30.01 21.00
C ARG A 276 -16.96 -29.82 22.22
N ASP A 277 -16.38 -29.39 23.32
CA ASP A 277 -17.09 -29.30 24.61
C ASP A 277 -17.45 -27.85 24.99
N ASN A 278 -17.18 -26.88 24.10
CA ASN A 278 -17.53 -25.48 24.32
C ASN A 278 -17.78 -24.72 23.02
N VAL A 279 -18.91 -24.03 22.97
CA VAL A 279 -19.36 -23.19 21.86
C VAL A 279 -19.37 -21.73 22.34
N PRO A 280 -18.53 -20.84 21.75
CA PRO A 280 -18.54 -19.41 22.06
C PRO A 280 -19.85 -18.76 21.66
N PHE A 281 -20.07 -17.53 22.15
CA PHE A 281 -21.22 -16.71 21.74
C PHE A 281 -21.26 -16.51 20.22
N ILE A 282 -20.10 -16.26 19.60
CA ILE A 282 -19.92 -16.25 18.16
C ILE A 282 -18.65 -17.04 17.82
N SER A 283 -18.74 -17.93 16.83
CA SER A 283 -17.59 -18.72 16.39
C SER A 283 -16.69 -17.91 15.45
N TRP A 284 -15.46 -17.64 15.88
CA TRP A 284 -14.42 -17.03 15.08
C TRP A 284 -13.92 -18.00 13.99
N PRO A 285 -13.85 -17.57 12.72
CA PRO A 285 -13.35 -18.40 11.63
C PRO A 285 -11.83 -18.54 11.70
N ALA A 286 -11.32 -19.73 11.37
CA ALA A 286 -9.88 -19.95 11.28
C ALA A 286 -9.26 -19.10 10.16
N ARG A 287 -7.96 -18.78 10.27
CA ARG A 287 -7.17 -18.15 9.19
C ARG A 287 -7.79 -16.85 8.63
N SER A 288 -8.34 -16.03 9.51
CA SER A 288 -9.12 -14.84 9.13
C SER A 288 -8.50 -13.51 9.62
N PRO A 289 -7.20 -13.24 9.37
CA PRO A 289 -6.59 -11.96 9.76
C PRO A 289 -7.26 -10.78 9.06
N ASP A 290 -7.84 -11.00 7.88
CA ASP A 290 -8.57 -9.98 7.10
C ASP A 290 -9.83 -9.46 7.82
N LEU A 291 -10.26 -10.13 8.89
CA LEU A 291 -11.40 -9.77 9.73
C LEU A 291 -10.98 -9.28 11.13
N SER A 292 -9.68 -9.11 11.39
CA SER A 292 -9.16 -8.58 12.65
C SER A 292 -8.70 -7.12 12.48
N PRO A 293 -9.34 -6.14 13.15
CA PRO A 293 -8.89 -4.74 13.14
C PRO A 293 -7.45 -4.54 13.60
N LEU A 294 -6.95 -5.45 14.45
CA LEU A 294 -5.56 -5.43 14.91
C LEU A 294 -4.61 -5.75 13.74
N ASP A 295 -4.93 -6.79 12.98
CA ASP A 295 -4.12 -7.26 11.84
C ASP A 295 -4.14 -6.30 10.64
N PHE A 296 -5.34 -5.92 10.18
CA PHE A 296 -5.46 -5.15 8.93
C PHE A 296 -5.19 -3.65 9.12
N PHE A 297 -5.16 -3.15 10.35
CA PHE A 297 -4.98 -1.74 10.66
C PHE A 297 -3.89 -1.48 11.71
N TYR A 298 -4.11 -1.88 12.96
CA TYR A 298 -3.30 -1.40 14.08
C TYR A 298 -1.83 -1.80 13.97
N TRP A 299 -1.55 -3.08 13.78
CA TRP A 299 -0.18 -3.58 13.68
C TRP A 299 0.52 -3.11 12.41
N GLY A 300 -0.21 -2.92 11.31
CA GLY A 300 0.32 -2.28 10.11
C GLY A 300 0.81 -0.87 10.38
N ALA A 301 -0.04 -0.04 11.00
CA ALA A 301 0.27 1.34 11.33
C ALA A 301 1.42 1.48 12.33
N ILE A 302 1.48 0.60 13.35
CA ILE A 302 2.59 0.57 14.30
C ILE A 302 3.90 0.20 13.60
N LYS A 303 3.90 -0.86 12.78
CA LYS A 303 5.11 -1.33 12.09
C LYS A 303 5.65 -0.28 11.12
N GLU A 304 4.78 0.42 10.40
CA GLU A 304 5.18 1.51 9.51
C GLU A 304 5.93 2.63 10.25
N LYS A 305 5.48 2.98 11.46
CA LYS A 305 6.12 4.00 12.31
C LYS A 305 7.46 3.53 12.89
N ILE A 306 7.55 2.27 13.34
CA ILE A 306 8.75 1.74 13.99
C ILE A 306 9.89 1.54 12.99
N TYR A 307 9.57 0.93 11.84
CA TYR A 307 10.56 0.44 10.87
C TYR A 307 10.93 1.47 9.78
N ASN A 308 10.57 2.74 9.98
CA ASN A 308 10.98 3.84 9.09
C ASN A 308 12.49 4.15 9.17
N SER A 309 13.18 3.60 10.17
CA SER A 309 14.59 3.80 10.47
C SER A 309 15.15 2.57 11.18
N GLU A 310 16.46 2.37 11.10
CA GLU A 310 17.12 1.20 11.70
C GLU A 310 16.92 1.16 13.23
N ILE A 311 16.61 -0.03 13.75
CA ILE A 311 16.48 -0.29 15.20
C ILE A 311 17.83 -0.72 15.75
N ARG A 312 18.29 0.00 16.78
CA ARG A 312 19.65 -0.13 17.31
C ARG A 312 19.75 -1.03 18.54
N SER A 313 18.70 -1.13 19.35
CA SER A 313 18.65 -1.96 20.56
C SER A 313 17.22 -2.37 20.91
N VAL A 314 17.07 -3.21 21.95
CA VAL A 314 15.75 -3.57 22.49
C VAL A 314 15.07 -2.34 23.08
N GLU A 315 15.80 -1.51 23.80
CA GLU A 315 15.29 -0.30 24.43
C GLU A 315 14.77 0.70 23.38
N ASP A 316 15.50 0.88 22.28
CA ASP A 316 15.05 1.70 21.14
C ASP A 316 13.78 1.13 20.52
N LEU A 317 13.67 -0.20 20.37
CA LEU A 317 12.45 -0.84 19.87
C LEU A 317 11.27 -0.61 20.82
N GLU A 318 11.47 -0.79 22.13
CA GLU A 318 10.46 -0.61 23.16
C GLU A 318 9.94 0.83 23.22
N GLU A 319 10.85 1.80 23.15
CA GLU A 319 10.52 3.23 23.11
C GLU A 319 9.69 3.56 21.86
N ARG A 320 10.11 3.07 20.69
CA ARG A 320 9.38 3.30 19.43
C ARG A 320 8.00 2.63 19.42
N ILE A 321 7.86 1.42 19.96
CA ILE A 321 6.56 0.76 20.10
C ILE A 321 5.62 1.62 20.95
N THR A 322 6.12 2.11 22.09
CA THR A 322 5.34 2.94 23.01
C THR A 322 4.90 4.25 22.33
N GLN A 323 5.83 4.94 21.66
CA GLN A 323 5.54 6.17 20.92
C GLN A 323 4.58 5.93 19.74
N ALA A 324 4.76 4.84 18.99
CA ALA A 324 3.89 4.50 17.87
C ALA A 324 2.47 4.17 18.31
N GLY A 325 2.31 3.40 19.40
CA GLY A 325 1.02 3.10 20.01
C GLY A 325 0.30 4.38 20.48
N ALA A 326 1.00 5.26 21.20
CA ALA A 326 0.44 6.52 21.67
C ALA A 326 0.05 7.49 20.53
N ALA A 327 0.68 7.37 19.36
CA ALA A 327 0.35 8.18 18.19
C ALA A 327 -0.89 7.71 17.42
N ILE A 328 -1.37 6.49 17.64
CA ILE A 328 -2.61 5.99 17.04
C ILE A 328 -3.76 6.40 17.95
N THR A 329 -4.54 7.38 17.51
CA THR A 329 -5.66 7.91 18.29
C THR A 329 -6.98 7.21 17.96
N GLY A 330 -7.93 7.30 18.90
CA GLY A 330 -9.28 6.77 18.73
C GLY A 330 -10.07 7.39 17.58
N GLU A 331 -9.67 8.55 17.07
CA GLU A 331 -10.35 9.26 15.97
C GLU A 331 -10.43 8.45 14.68
N MET A 332 -9.50 7.51 14.46
CA MET A 332 -9.49 6.63 13.29
C MET A 332 -10.43 5.43 13.45
N LEU A 333 -10.83 5.08 14.68
CA LEU A 333 -11.55 3.84 14.96
C LEU A 333 -12.96 3.79 14.35
N PRO A 334 -13.73 4.89 14.24
CA PRO A 334 -14.99 4.86 13.48
C PRO A 334 -14.79 4.42 12.02
N LEU A 335 -13.72 4.86 11.37
CA LEU A 335 -13.40 4.43 9.99
C LEU A 335 -12.97 2.95 9.95
N VAL A 336 -12.23 2.49 10.97
CA VAL A 336 -11.84 1.08 11.12
C VAL A 336 -13.08 0.19 11.27
N ARG A 337 -14.07 0.59 12.08
CA ARG A 337 -15.35 -0.12 12.22
C ARG A 337 -16.13 -0.17 10.91
N GLN A 338 -16.21 0.94 10.16
CA GLN A 338 -16.82 0.96 8.83
C GLN A 338 -16.09 0.03 7.84
N ASN A 339 -14.76 0.01 7.88
CA ASN A 339 -13.96 -0.88 7.06
C ASN A 339 -14.18 -2.35 7.44
N PHE A 340 -14.28 -2.67 8.74
CA PHE A 340 -14.65 -4.00 9.21
C PHE A 340 -16.01 -4.44 8.62
N VAL A 341 -17.05 -3.61 8.69
CA VAL A 341 -18.36 -3.91 8.07
C VAL A 341 -18.25 -4.13 6.56
N LYS A 342 -17.46 -3.31 5.86
CA LYS A 342 -17.19 -3.47 4.42
C LYS A 342 -16.50 -4.81 4.13
N ARG A 343 -15.55 -5.23 4.96
CA ARG A 343 -14.84 -6.52 4.84
C ARG A 343 -15.79 -7.70 5.03
N LEU A 344 -16.71 -7.64 6.01
CA LEU A 344 -17.74 -8.68 6.19
C LEU A 344 -18.61 -8.84 4.94
N ARG A 345 -19.11 -7.73 4.38
CA ARG A 345 -19.92 -7.76 3.15
C ARG A 345 -19.14 -8.33 1.97
N LYS A 346 -17.88 -7.90 1.81
CA LYS A 346 -17.00 -8.41 0.74
C LYS A 346 -16.68 -9.88 0.89
N CYS A 347 -16.51 -10.38 2.11
CA CYS A 347 -16.34 -11.81 2.38
C CYS A 347 -17.54 -12.62 1.91
N ILE A 348 -18.76 -12.16 2.19
CA ILE A 348 -20.00 -12.80 1.73
C ILE A 348 -20.13 -12.73 0.20
N GLU A 349 -19.88 -11.56 -0.41
CA GLU A 349 -19.89 -11.40 -1.87
C GLU A 349 -18.92 -12.35 -2.58
N ARG A 350 -17.81 -12.71 -1.92
CA ARG A 350 -16.80 -13.64 -2.41
C ARG A 350 -16.99 -15.08 -1.91
N GLN A 351 -18.15 -15.38 -1.33
CA GLN A 351 -18.50 -16.71 -0.83
C GLN A 351 -17.45 -17.28 0.15
N GLY A 352 -16.89 -16.43 1.02
CA GLY A 352 -15.86 -16.82 1.98
C GLY A 352 -14.43 -16.89 1.40
N GLY A 353 -14.24 -16.54 0.12
CA GLY A 353 -12.92 -16.49 -0.51
C GLY A 353 -12.13 -15.20 -0.21
N HIS A 354 -10.88 -15.15 -0.68
CA HIS A 354 -10.05 -13.96 -0.55
C HIS A 354 -10.67 -12.74 -1.22
N PHE A 355 -10.82 -11.66 -0.45
CA PHE A 355 -11.45 -10.43 -0.91
C PHE A 355 -10.56 -9.19 -0.82
N GLU A 356 -9.36 -9.29 -0.24
CA GLU A 356 -8.51 -8.12 0.01
C GLU A 356 -8.12 -7.35 -1.26
N GLN A 357 -8.01 -8.01 -2.42
CA GLN A 357 -7.76 -7.33 -3.70
C GLN A 357 -8.94 -6.46 -4.20
N PHE A 358 -10.09 -6.52 -3.53
CA PHE A 358 -11.31 -5.78 -3.88
C PHE A 358 -11.73 -4.76 -2.82
N MET A 359 -10.85 -4.51 -1.84
CA MET A 359 -11.09 -3.60 -0.71
C MET A 359 -10.76 -2.15 -1.04
#